data_AF-A0A9D2QB12-F1
#
_entry.id   AF-A0A9D2QB12-F1
#
_cell.length_a   1.000
_cell.length_b   1.000
_cell.length_c   1.000
_cell.angle_alpha   90.00
_cell.angle_beta   90.00
_cell.angle_gamma   90.00
#
_symmetry.space_group_name_H-M   'P 1'
#
loop_
_entity.id
_entity.type
_entity.pdbx_description
1 polymer ?
#
loop_
_entity_poly.entity_id
_entity_poly.type
_entity_poly.pdbx_seq_one_letter_code
_entity_poly.pdbx_strand_id
1 'polypeptide(L)'
;MQEQIKTLLEQLDKKNPNWKEQLRSEDKDSVMDEETRNQVAKLIMAFRQLFKEKDTDDIELLSSYFDDESLIERIYAEVKQTLIYYNSFSVLREIEQTDQDLVTHFIEDVFHYCLLRVDLQVFKKYSDYGDSRIDNVVWAFDNLTDYYIRRLFTQDTVQNDFQNETGLSKTNSDFYADLYERNFSELRLNTILNMLQNNQERIKQLERILIED
;
A
#
# COMPACT_ATOMS: atom_id res chain seq x y z
N MET A 1 0.07 -18.66 -10.71
CA MET A 1 1.09 -17.60 -10.61
C MET A 1 2.48 -18.01 -11.13
N GLN A 2 3.04 -19.16 -10.73
CA GLN A 2 4.40 -19.57 -11.10
C GLN A 2 4.70 -19.58 -12.61
N GLU A 3 3.76 -20.05 -13.45
CA GLU A 3 3.93 -20.08 -14.91
C GLU A 3 3.98 -18.67 -15.53
N GLN A 4 3.22 -17.73 -14.96
CA GLN A 4 3.23 -16.33 -15.38
C GLN A 4 4.58 -15.68 -15.07
N ILE A 5 5.16 -15.96 -13.90
CA ILE A 5 6.49 -15.46 -13.52
C ILE A 5 7.54 -15.97 -14.50
N LYS A 6 7.54 -17.28 -14.81
CA LYS A 6 8.46 -17.87 -15.81
C LYS A 6 8.33 -17.18 -17.17
N THR A 7 7.09 -17.01 -17.63
CA THR A 7 6.82 -16.32 -18.91
C THR A 7 7.35 -14.88 -18.91
N LEU A 8 7.17 -14.13 -17.83
CA LEU A 8 7.66 -12.75 -17.71
C LEU A 8 9.19 -12.70 -17.69
N LEU A 9 9.84 -13.64 -17.01
CA LEU A 9 11.30 -13.75 -16.97
C LEU A 9 11.87 -14.05 -18.36
N GLU A 10 11.30 -15.01 -19.09
CA GLU A 10 11.72 -15.33 -20.46
C GLU A 10 11.55 -14.14 -21.41
N GLN A 11 10.46 -13.38 -21.26
CA GLN A 11 10.23 -12.17 -22.06
C GLN A 11 11.24 -11.07 -21.75
N LEU A 12 11.55 -10.86 -20.48
CA LEU A 12 12.56 -9.89 -20.04
C LEU A 12 13.95 -10.27 -20.52
N ASP A 13 14.37 -11.52 -20.31
CA ASP A 13 15.68 -12.04 -20.74
C ASP A 13 15.84 -11.96 -22.27
N LYS A 14 14.76 -12.15 -23.04
CA LYS A 14 14.79 -12.03 -24.51
C LYS A 14 14.84 -10.58 -24.99
N LYS A 15 14.08 -9.66 -24.37
CA LYS A 15 13.96 -8.28 -24.84
C LYS A 15 15.11 -7.40 -24.38
N ASN A 16 15.56 -7.59 -23.13
CA ASN A 16 16.65 -6.82 -22.56
C ASN A 16 17.49 -7.71 -21.65
N PRO A 17 18.50 -8.41 -22.18
CA PRO A 17 19.34 -9.33 -21.39
C PRO A 17 20.02 -8.71 -20.16
N ASN A 18 20.19 -7.38 -20.15
CA ASN A 18 20.88 -6.65 -19.08
C ASN A 18 19.93 -6.11 -18.00
N TRP A 19 18.62 -6.42 -18.06
CA TRP A 19 17.63 -5.90 -17.11
C TRP A 19 17.99 -6.22 -15.64
N LYS A 20 18.59 -7.39 -15.39
CA LYS A 20 19.02 -7.83 -14.04
C LYS A 20 20.11 -6.92 -13.47
N GLU A 21 21.08 -6.52 -14.30
CA GLU A 21 22.14 -5.59 -13.91
C GLU A 21 21.59 -4.17 -13.73
N GLN A 22 20.73 -3.73 -14.64
CA GLN A 22 20.08 -2.43 -14.55
C GLN A 22 19.21 -2.30 -13.28
N LEU A 23 18.56 -3.38 -12.84
CA LEU A 23 17.72 -3.39 -11.63
C LEU A 23 18.54 -3.17 -10.36
N ARG A 24 19.79 -3.64 -10.36
CA ARG A 24 20.74 -3.45 -9.26
C ARG A 24 21.32 -2.04 -9.21
N SER A 25 21.23 -1.28 -10.29
CA SER A 25 21.68 0.12 -10.30
C SER A 25 20.91 0.95 -9.29
N GLU A 26 21.61 1.85 -8.59
CA GLU A 26 20.99 2.85 -7.73
C GLU A 26 20.10 3.80 -8.54
N ASP A 27 20.49 4.09 -9.79
CA ASP A 27 19.77 4.95 -10.73
C ASP A 27 18.99 4.13 -11.77
N LYS A 28 18.34 3.05 -11.34
CA LYS A 28 17.59 2.12 -12.22
C LYS A 28 16.62 2.83 -13.17
N ASP A 29 16.05 3.94 -12.73
CA ASP A 29 15.07 4.72 -13.50
C ASP A 29 15.69 5.45 -14.69
N SER A 30 16.98 5.76 -14.64
CA SER A 30 17.70 6.39 -15.75
C SER A 30 18.33 5.36 -16.71
N VAL A 31 18.69 4.16 -16.22
CA VAL A 31 19.32 3.10 -17.03
C VAL A 31 18.33 2.14 -17.70
N MET A 32 17.10 2.03 -17.20
CA MET A 32 16.06 1.23 -17.85
C MET A 32 15.15 2.09 -18.72
N ASP A 33 14.92 1.66 -19.96
CA ASP A 33 13.86 2.21 -20.79
C ASP A 33 12.47 1.91 -20.20
N GLU A 34 11.47 2.68 -20.64
CA GLU A 34 10.10 2.59 -20.12
C GLU A 34 9.47 1.21 -20.33
N GLU A 35 9.75 0.53 -21.44
CA GLU A 35 9.20 -0.80 -21.72
C GLU A 35 9.78 -1.83 -20.74
N THR A 36 11.09 -1.82 -20.54
CA THR A 36 11.77 -2.67 -19.54
C THR A 36 11.21 -2.40 -18.14
N ARG A 37 11.09 -1.14 -17.73
CA ARG A 37 10.54 -0.78 -16.40
C ARG A 37 9.13 -1.33 -16.21
N ASN A 38 8.27 -1.20 -17.21
CA ASN A 38 6.91 -1.73 -17.17
C ASN A 38 6.87 -3.26 -17.04
N GLN A 39 7.78 -3.98 -17.70
CA GLN A 39 7.87 -5.44 -17.58
C GLN A 39 8.43 -5.88 -16.22
N VAL A 40 9.43 -5.18 -15.70
CA VAL A 40 9.91 -5.40 -14.33
C VAL A 40 8.81 -5.15 -13.31
N ALA A 41 8.04 -4.06 -13.45
CA ALA A 41 6.91 -3.78 -12.56
C ALA A 41 5.87 -4.92 -12.58
N LYS A 42 5.55 -5.47 -13.75
CA LYS A 42 4.68 -6.65 -13.88
C LYS A 42 5.25 -7.88 -13.18
N LEU A 43 6.56 -8.10 -13.28
CA LEU A 43 7.24 -9.19 -12.58
C LEU A 43 7.13 -9.01 -11.05
N ILE A 44 7.38 -7.80 -10.54
CA ILE A 44 7.22 -7.49 -9.11
C ILE A 44 5.77 -7.75 -8.65
N MET A 45 4.78 -7.33 -9.43
CA MET A 45 3.36 -7.59 -9.12
C MET A 45 3.02 -9.09 -9.14
N ALA A 46 3.61 -9.87 -10.06
CA ALA A 46 3.42 -11.31 -10.10
C ALA A 46 4.03 -11.99 -8.86
N PHE A 47 5.21 -11.55 -8.41
CA PHE A 47 5.79 -12.02 -7.16
C PHE A 47 4.96 -11.59 -5.96
N ARG A 48 4.51 -10.34 -5.87
CA ARG A 48 3.57 -9.87 -4.83
C ARG A 48 2.37 -10.82 -4.70
N GLN A 49 1.76 -11.22 -5.80
CA GLN A 49 0.64 -12.14 -5.78
C GLN A 49 1.05 -13.56 -5.33
N LEU A 50 2.21 -14.04 -5.75
CA LEU A 50 2.73 -15.33 -5.29
C LEU A 50 2.97 -15.35 -3.78
N PHE A 51 3.53 -14.27 -3.21
CA PHE A 51 3.75 -14.14 -1.76
C PHE A 51 2.42 -14.17 -0.99
N LYS A 52 1.38 -13.48 -1.50
CA LYS A 52 0.02 -13.56 -0.92
C LYS A 52 -0.59 -14.95 -1.00
N GLU A 53 -0.49 -15.61 -2.15
CA GLU A 53 -1.01 -16.98 -2.34
C GLU A 53 -0.35 -18.00 -1.41
N LYS A 54 0.93 -17.78 -1.07
CA LYS A 54 1.71 -18.64 -0.19
C LYS A 54 1.63 -18.24 1.28
N ASP A 55 1.05 -17.08 1.57
CA ASP A 55 0.99 -16.47 2.89
C ASP A 55 2.36 -16.49 3.61
N THR A 56 3.38 -15.98 2.93
CA THR A 56 4.77 -15.99 3.41
C THR A 56 5.43 -14.64 3.18
N ASP A 57 6.42 -14.31 4.02
CA ASP A 57 7.38 -13.21 3.82
C ASP A 57 8.80 -13.76 3.56
N ASP A 58 8.89 -15.04 3.18
CA ASP A 58 10.16 -15.74 3.02
C ASP A 58 10.82 -15.41 1.67
N ILE A 59 12.00 -14.81 1.76
CA ILE A 59 12.85 -14.47 0.62
C ILE A 59 13.31 -15.72 -0.16
N GLU A 60 13.41 -16.88 0.50
CA GLU A 60 13.83 -18.15 -0.12
C GLU A 60 12.89 -18.59 -1.24
N LEU A 61 11.65 -18.08 -1.26
CA LEU A 61 10.71 -18.30 -2.35
C LEU A 61 11.29 -17.87 -3.72
N LEU A 62 12.10 -16.82 -3.73
CA LEU A 62 12.73 -16.29 -4.94
C LEU A 62 13.95 -17.11 -5.39
N SER A 63 14.59 -17.87 -4.49
CA SER A 63 15.75 -18.72 -4.80
C SER A 63 15.42 -19.84 -5.80
N SER A 64 14.14 -20.12 -6.03
CA SER A 64 13.69 -21.05 -7.09
C SER A 64 13.68 -20.44 -8.50
N TYR A 65 13.86 -19.12 -8.62
CA TYR A 65 13.82 -18.37 -9.88
C TYR A 65 15.14 -17.68 -10.22
N PHE A 66 15.97 -17.42 -9.21
CA PHE A 66 17.24 -16.73 -9.37
C PHE A 66 18.31 -17.44 -8.53
N ASP A 67 19.52 -17.54 -9.09
CA ASP A 67 20.68 -18.09 -8.38
C ASP A 67 21.54 -16.99 -7.72
N ASP A 68 21.24 -15.73 -8.01
CA ASP A 68 22.01 -14.56 -7.58
C ASP A 68 21.36 -13.88 -6.38
N GLU A 69 22.01 -13.99 -5.22
CA GLU A 69 21.55 -13.46 -3.94
C GLU A 69 21.29 -11.95 -3.97
N SER A 70 22.15 -11.16 -4.63
CA SER A 70 21.97 -9.70 -4.71
C SER A 70 20.74 -9.32 -5.52
N LEU A 71 20.42 -10.07 -6.58
CA LEU A 71 19.19 -9.86 -7.35
C LEU A 71 17.95 -10.27 -6.55
N ILE A 72 18.03 -11.39 -5.82
CA ILE A 72 16.96 -11.86 -4.94
C ILE A 72 16.61 -10.79 -3.91
N GLU A 73 17.61 -10.25 -3.20
CA GLU A 73 17.42 -9.19 -2.21
C GLU A 73 16.78 -7.95 -2.83
N ARG A 74 17.25 -7.55 -4.02
CA ARG A 74 16.70 -6.38 -4.73
C ARG A 74 15.24 -6.58 -5.11
N ILE A 75 14.88 -7.73 -5.69
CA ILE A 75 13.50 -8.04 -6.07
C ILE A 75 12.62 -8.15 -4.82
N TYR A 76 13.09 -8.85 -3.79
CA TYR A 76 12.37 -8.99 -2.54
C TYR A 76 12.08 -7.64 -1.89
N ALA A 77 13.04 -6.72 -1.88
CA ALA A 77 12.83 -5.36 -1.36
C ALA A 77 11.71 -4.62 -2.10
N GLU A 78 11.68 -4.70 -3.44
CA GLU A 78 10.60 -4.10 -4.24
C GLU A 78 9.25 -4.76 -3.96
N VAL A 79 9.21 -6.10 -3.89
CA VAL A 79 7.98 -6.84 -3.58
C VAL A 79 7.46 -6.47 -2.18
N LYS A 80 8.35 -6.41 -1.19
CA LYS A 80 8.00 -6.06 0.19
C LYS A 80 7.39 -4.67 0.30
N GLN A 81 7.93 -3.69 -0.44
CA GLN A 81 7.34 -2.35 -0.52
C GLN A 81 5.90 -2.41 -1.04
N THR A 82 5.62 -3.26 -2.03
CA THR A 82 4.28 -3.42 -2.60
C THR A 82 3.32 -4.24 -1.72
N LEU A 83 3.83 -4.88 -0.67
CA LEU A 83 3.06 -5.64 0.32
C LEU A 83 2.85 -4.87 1.62
N ILE A 84 3.28 -3.61 1.72
CA ILE A 84 3.22 -2.84 2.98
C ILE A 84 1.82 -2.83 3.58
N TYR A 85 0.79 -2.54 2.78
CA TYR A 85 -0.60 -2.54 3.26
C TYR A 85 -1.12 -3.94 3.55
N TYR A 86 -0.78 -4.92 2.70
CA TYR A 86 -1.15 -6.31 2.96
C TYR A 86 -0.60 -6.78 4.30
N ASN A 87 0.66 -6.47 4.61
CA ASN A 87 1.27 -6.86 5.88
C ASN A 87 0.69 -6.09 7.07
N SER A 88 0.44 -4.79 6.93
CA SER A 88 -0.22 -3.98 7.98
C SER A 88 -1.59 -4.53 8.35
N PHE A 89 -2.37 -5.01 7.38
CA PHE A 89 -3.71 -5.55 7.60
C PHE A 89 -3.77 -7.01 8.07
N SER A 90 -2.61 -7.65 8.33
CA SER A 90 -2.55 -9.06 8.79
C SER A 90 -3.41 -9.34 10.01
N VAL A 91 -3.34 -8.49 11.03
CA VAL A 91 -4.14 -8.63 12.26
C VAL A 91 -5.64 -8.60 11.98
N LEU A 92 -6.11 -7.75 11.06
CA LEU A 92 -7.53 -7.72 10.71
C LEU A 92 -7.95 -8.95 9.91
N ARG A 93 -7.09 -9.48 9.03
CA ARG A 93 -7.37 -10.76 8.34
C ARG A 93 -7.45 -11.92 9.31
N GLU A 94 -6.60 -11.96 10.34
CA GLU A 94 -6.65 -12.96 11.41
C GLU A 94 -7.97 -12.87 12.18
N ILE A 95 -8.39 -11.66 12.59
CA ILE A 95 -9.66 -11.43 13.29
C ILE A 95 -10.86 -11.81 12.40
N GLU A 96 -10.86 -11.39 11.13
CA GLU A 96 -11.95 -11.62 10.17
C GLU A 96 -12.27 -13.11 9.98
N GLN A 97 -11.29 -14.00 10.15
CA GLN A 97 -11.50 -15.46 10.09
C GLN A 97 -12.40 -15.97 11.23
N THR A 98 -12.50 -15.22 12.32
CA THR A 98 -13.25 -15.60 13.54
C THR A 98 -14.46 -14.70 13.79
N ASP A 99 -14.36 -13.41 13.49
CA ASP A 99 -15.40 -12.41 13.73
C ASP A 99 -15.36 -11.32 12.64
N GLN A 100 -16.21 -11.50 11.63
CA GLN A 100 -16.31 -10.57 10.51
C GLN A 100 -16.92 -9.22 10.93
N ASP A 101 -17.89 -9.25 11.84
CA ASP A 101 -18.60 -8.06 12.31
C ASP A 101 -17.64 -7.17 13.12
N LEU A 102 -16.77 -7.75 13.94
CA LEU A 102 -15.76 -6.99 14.67
C LEU A 102 -14.84 -6.19 13.75
N VAL A 103 -14.45 -6.76 12.60
CA VAL A 103 -13.67 -6.03 11.59
C VAL A 103 -14.48 -4.93 10.93
N THR A 104 -15.77 -5.16 10.63
CA THR A 104 -16.66 -4.10 10.11
C THR A 104 -16.76 -2.93 11.09
N HIS A 105 -16.97 -3.19 12.38
CA HIS A 105 -17.03 -2.15 13.42
C HIS A 105 -15.69 -1.41 13.54
N PHE A 106 -14.57 -2.12 13.47
CA PHE A 106 -13.25 -1.49 13.47
C PHE A 106 -13.07 -0.55 12.27
N ILE A 107 -13.45 -0.98 11.06
CA ILE A 107 -13.41 -0.14 9.85
C ILE A 107 -14.25 1.11 10.06
N GLU A 108 -15.47 0.96 10.59
CA GLU A 108 -16.36 2.08 10.87
C GLU A 108 -15.76 3.08 11.87
N ASP A 109 -15.20 2.57 12.97
CA ASP A 109 -14.57 3.39 14.00
C ASP A 109 -13.37 4.18 13.45
N VAL A 110 -12.45 3.51 12.75
CA VAL A 110 -11.29 4.17 12.13
C VAL A 110 -11.74 5.22 11.13
N PHE A 111 -12.74 4.91 10.32
CA PHE A 111 -13.23 5.83 9.32
C PHE A 111 -13.79 7.11 9.94
N HIS A 112 -14.65 6.99 10.96
CA HIS A 112 -15.28 8.15 11.57
C HIS A 112 -14.33 8.94 12.49
N TYR A 113 -13.50 8.24 13.27
CA TYR A 113 -12.73 8.81 14.37
C TYR A 113 -11.24 9.01 14.07
N CYS A 114 -10.76 8.56 12.92
CA CYS A 114 -9.40 8.82 12.47
C CYS A 114 -9.37 9.55 11.12
N LEU A 115 -10.19 9.13 10.14
CA LEU A 115 -10.16 9.69 8.79
C LEU A 115 -11.02 10.94 8.62
N LEU A 116 -12.29 10.90 9.06
CA LEU A 116 -13.18 12.05 8.95
C LEU A 116 -12.87 13.11 10.00
N ARG A 117 -12.71 12.69 11.26
CA ARG A 117 -12.45 13.59 12.39
C ARG A 117 -11.58 12.88 13.40
N VAL A 118 -10.46 13.50 13.78
CA VAL A 118 -9.56 12.91 14.77
C VAL A 118 -10.18 13.01 16.17
N ASP A 119 -10.57 11.87 16.74
CA ASP A 119 -10.89 11.73 18.16
C ASP A 119 -9.69 11.13 18.90
N LEU A 120 -8.97 11.95 19.68
CA LEU A 120 -7.81 11.50 20.44
C LEU A 120 -8.13 10.43 21.50
N GLN A 121 -9.40 10.26 21.89
CA GLN A 121 -9.81 9.21 22.81
C GLN A 121 -10.02 7.86 22.10
N VAL A 122 -10.15 7.82 20.78
CA VAL A 122 -10.36 6.58 20.03
C VAL A 122 -9.16 5.64 20.14
N PHE A 123 -7.94 6.18 20.23
CA PHE A 123 -6.72 5.39 20.47
C PHE A 123 -6.74 4.63 21.80
N LYS A 124 -7.53 5.09 22.80
CA LYS A 124 -7.74 4.33 24.04
C LYS A 124 -8.77 3.21 23.87
N LYS A 125 -9.69 3.32 22.91
CA LYS A 125 -10.62 2.21 22.58
C LYS A 125 -9.89 1.09 21.84
N TYR A 126 -8.85 1.43 21.07
CA TYR A 126 -8.07 0.43 20.35
C TYR A 126 -7.20 -0.46 21.24
N SER A 127 -6.97 -0.10 22.51
CA SER A 127 -6.36 -1.03 23.47
C SER A 127 -7.20 -2.28 23.71
N ASP A 128 -8.52 -2.20 23.50
CA ASP A 128 -9.44 -3.33 23.66
C ASP A 128 -9.27 -4.37 22.54
N TYR A 129 -8.67 -3.99 21.40
CA TYR A 129 -8.28 -4.92 20.33
C TYR A 129 -7.00 -5.71 20.67
N GLY A 130 -6.30 -5.34 21.75
CA GLY A 130 -5.25 -6.16 22.38
C GLY A 130 -3.97 -6.37 21.57
N ASP A 131 -3.82 -5.77 20.39
CA ASP A 131 -2.71 -6.01 19.48
C ASP A 131 -2.00 -4.71 19.08
N SER A 132 -0.68 -4.64 19.33
CA SER A 132 0.16 -3.49 19.00
C SER A 132 0.29 -3.23 17.49
N ARG A 133 -0.11 -4.19 16.64
CA ARG A 133 -0.13 -4.03 15.18
C ARG A 133 -1.26 -3.13 14.69
N ILE A 134 -2.27 -2.83 15.52
CA ILE A 134 -3.44 -2.01 15.15
C ILE A 134 -3.04 -0.58 14.72
N ASP A 135 -2.01 0.01 15.33
CA ASP A 135 -1.53 1.34 14.93
C ASP A 135 -1.07 1.36 13.46
N ASN A 136 -0.43 0.28 12.98
CA ASN A 136 -0.02 0.14 11.59
C ASN A 136 -1.22 0.04 10.65
N VAL A 137 -2.32 -0.56 11.11
CA VAL A 137 -3.57 -0.65 10.35
C VAL A 137 -4.19 0.73 10.19
N VAL A 138 -4.29 1.51 11.28
CA VAL A 138 -4.85 2.88 11.24
C VAL A 138 -4.03 3.78 10.30
N TRP A 139 -2.70 3.71 10.37
CA TRP A 139 -1.83 4.45 9.46
C TRP A 139 -2.00 4.01 8.00
N ALA A 140 -2.17 2.71 7.75
CA ALA A 140 -2.42 2.18 6.42
C ALA A 140 -3.79 2.65 5.86
N PHE A 141 -4.83 2.73 6.70
CA PHE A 141 -6.13 3.32 6.34
C PHE A 141 -5.99 4.77 5.88
N ASP A 142 -5.27 5.60 6.64
CA ASP A 142 -5.07 7.01 6.33
C ASP A 142 -4.38 7.19 4.96
N ASN A 143 -3.27 6.47 4.75
CA ASN A 143 -2.53 6.53 3.49
C ASN A 143 -3.33 6.06 2.28
N LEU A 144 -4.05 4.93 2.40
CA LEU A 144 -4.89 4.43 1.31
C LEU A 144 -6.03 5.42 1.00
N THR A 145 -6.66 5.98 2.03
CA THR A 145 -7.73 6.98 1.86
C THR A 145 -7.21 8.24 1.17
N ASP A 146 -6.11 8.81 1.63
CA ASP A 146 -5.48 9.98 1.00
C ASP A 146 -5.07 9.68 -0.45
N TYR A 147 -4.51 8.48 -0.71
CA TYR A 147 -4.18 8.02 -2.05
C TYR A 147 -5.41 7.99 -2.98
N TYR A 148 -6.55 7.47 -2.51
CA TYR A 148 -7.79 7.40 -3.27
C TYR A 148 -8.40 8.77 -3.52
N ILE A 149 -8.46 9.62 -2.49
CA ILE A 149 -9.01 10.98 -2.59
C ILE A 149 -8.21 11.83 -3.59
N ARG A 150 -6.87 11.79 -3.52
CA ARG A 150 -6.02 12.55 -4.44
C ARG A 150 -6.20 12.15 -5.91
N ARG A 151 -6.57 10.90 -6.17
CA ARG A 151 -6.79 10.38 -7.52
C ARG A 151 -8.25 10.36 -7.97
N LEU A 152 -9.17 10.77 -7.11
CA LEU A 152 -10.62 10.82 -7.39
C LEU A 152 -11.15 9.45 -7.84
N PHE A 153 -10.74 8.38 -7.14
CA PHE A 153 -11.17 7.03 -7.46
C PHE A 153 -12.68 6.87 -7.25
N THR A 154 -13.33 6.11 -8.13
CA THR A 154 -14.73 5.72 -7.96
C THR A 154 -14.88 4.65 -6.88
N GLN A 155 -16.07 4.51 -6.30
CA GLN A 155 -16.39 3.44 -5.36
C GLN A 155 -15.92 2.05 -5.83
N ASP A 156 -16.23 1.65 -7.06
CA ASP A 156 -15.80 0.36 -7.63
C ASP A 156 -14.27 0.22 -7.69
N THR A 157 -13.57 1.31 -8.00
CA THR A 157 -12.10 1.30 -8.05
C THR A 157 -11.52 1.15 -6.65
N VAL A 158 -12.06 1.88 -5.67
CA VAL A 158 -11.67 1.78 -4.26
C VAL A 158 -11.94 0.39 -3.71
N GLN A 159 -13.11 -0.18 -3.98
CA GLN A 159 -13.49 -1.52 -3.53
C GLN A 159 -12.50 -2.59 -4.02
N ASN A 160 -12.19 -2.61 -5.32
CA ASN A 160 -11.27 -3.57 -5.90
C ASN A 160 -9.82 -3.36 -5.43
N ASP A 161 -9.36 -2.11 -5.39
CA ASP A 161 -8.00 -1.79 -4.97
C ASP A 161 -7.79 -2.07 -3.48
N PHE A 162 -8.72 -1.64 -2.63
CA PHE A 162 -8.66 -1.89 -1.18
C PHE A 162 -8.67 -3.38 -0.86
N GLN A 163 -9.53 -4.16 -1.53
CA GLN A 163 -9.52 -5.62 -1.40
C GLN A 163 -8.17 -6.21 -1.81
N ASN A 164 -7.62 -5.76 -2.94
CA ASN A 164 -6.31 -6.22 -3.42
C ASN A 164 -5.20 -5.82 -2.44
N GLU A 165 -5.13 -4.58 -1.98
CA GLU A 165 -4.07 -4.08 -1.10
C GLU A 165 -4.12 -4.71 0.28
N THR A 166 -5.30 -4.89 0.86
CA THR A 166 -5.46 -5.35 2.25
C THR A 166 -5.67 -6.86 2.37
N GLY A 167 -6.18 -7.52 1.33
CA GLY A 167 -6.59 -8.93 1.39
C GLY A 167 -7.78 -9.21 2.30
N LEU A 168 -8.51 -8.19 2.76
CA LEU A 168 -9.76 -8.36 3.50
C LEU A 168 -10.85 -8.96 2.61
N SER A 169 -11.90 -9.49 3.23
CA SER A 169 -13.05 -10.02 2.51
C SER A 169 -13.69 -8.97 1.62
N LYS A 170 -14.41 -9.45 0.59
CA LYS A 170 -15.20 -8.58 -0.27
C LYS A 170 -16.21 -7.76 0.55
N THR A 171 -16.88 -8.35 1.53
CA THR A 171 -17.87 -7.66 2.36
C THR A 171 -17.27 -6.45 3.09
N ASN A 172 -16.11 -6.60 3.74
CA ASN A 172 -15.47 -5.50 4.45
C ASN A 172 -14.87 -4.46 3.50
N SER A 173 -14.44 -4.91 2.30
CA SER A 173 -13.97 -4.00 1.24
C SER A 173 -15.10 -3.18 0.63
N ASP A 174 -16.26 -3.80 0.40
CA ASP A 174 -17.49 -3.16 -0.08
C ASP A 174 -17.99 -2.14 0.96
N PHE A 175 -17.96 -2.50 2.25
CA PHE A 175 -18.33 -1.60 3.35
C PHE A 175 -17.42 -0.36 3.43
N TYR A 176 -16.11 -0.55 3.38
CA TYR A 176 -15.16 0.57 3.33
C TYR A 176 -15.40 1.47 2.11
N ALA A 177 -15.65 0.88 0.93
CA ALA A 177 -15.92 1.64 -0.28
C ALA A 177 -17.25 2.45 -0.20
N ASP A 178 -18.28 1.90 0.46
CA ASP A 178 -19.52 2.65 0.76
C ASP A 178 -19.26 3.85 1.67
N LEU A 179 -18.49 3.66 2.76
CA LEU A 179 -18.09 4.76 3.64
C LEU A 179 -17.30 5.83 2.89
N TYR A 180 -16.34 5.42 2.05
CA TYR A 180 -15.57 6.30 1.19
C TYR A 180 -16.48 7.15 0.30
N GLU A 181 -17.38 6.53 -0.47
CA GLU A 181 -18.23 7.23 -1.44
C GLU A 181 -19.20 8.19 -0.73
N ARG A 182 -19.85 7.72 0.34
CA ARG A 182 -20.82 8.53 1.11
C ARG A 182 -20.20 9.76 1.73
N ASN A 183 -18.90 9.71 2.06
CA ASN A 183 -18.19 10.80 2.71
C ASN A 183 -17.14 11.45 1.81
N PHE A 184 -17.11 11.15 0.52
CA PHE A 184 -16.08 11.61 -0.41
C PHE A 184 -15.89 13.13 -0.40
N SER A 185 -16.99 13.89 -0.32
CA SER A 185 -16.95 15.35 -0.27
C SER A 185 -16.30 15.88 1.02
N GLU A 186 -16.58 15.27 2.17
CA GLU A 186 -15.99 15.67 3.46
C GLU A 186 -14.51 15.30 3.52
N LEU A 187 -14.16 14.07 3.12
CA LEU A 187 -12.77 13.63 3.00
C LEU A 187 -11.95 14.55 2.09
N ARG A 188 -12.48 14.87 0.90
CA ARG A 188 -11.81 15.76 -0.05
C ARG A 188 -11.62 17.17 0.51
N LEU A 189 -12.62 17.70 1.22
CA LEU A 189 -12.50 19.01 1.85
C LEU A 189 -11.42 18.99 2.94
N ASN A 190 -11.39 17.96 3.78
CA ASN A 190 -10.36 17.78 4.80
C ASN A 190 -8.96 17.72 4.19
N THR A 191 -8.76 16.95 3.10
CA THR A 191 -7.48 16.89 2.38
C THR A 191 -7.07 18.27 1.86
N ILE A 192 -7.99 19.05 1.28
CA ILE A 192 -7.70 20.40 0.79
C ILE A 192 -7.30 21.33 1.94
N LEU A 193 -8.03 21.30 3.06
CA LEU A 193 -7.73 22.11 4.25
C LEU A 193 -6.34 21.78 4.81
N ASN A 194 -6.00 20.49 4.91
CA ASN A 194 -4.67 20.05 5.35
C ASN A 194 -3.56 20.54 4.41
N MET A 195 -3.77 20.45 3.09
CA MET A 195 -2.81 20.97 2.10
C MET A 195 -2.62 22.48 2.20
N LEU A 196 -3.71 23.24 2.43
CA LEU A 196 -3.65 24.69 2.62
C LEU A 196 -2.86 25.05 3.88
N GLN A 197 -3.10 24.36 5.00
CA GLN A 197 -2.35 24.56 6.24
C GLN A 197 -0.86 24.28 6.05
N ASN A 198 -0.50 23.16 5.43
CA ASN A 198 0.89 22.80 5.16
C ASN A 198 1.60 23.84 4.28
N ASN A 199 0.90 24.37 3.27
CA ASN A 199 1.44 25.43 2.43
C ASN A 199 1.66 26.74 3.21
N GLN A 200 0.75 27.11 4.11
CA GLN A 200 0.93 28.28 4.98
C GLN A 200 2.14 28.12 5.92
N GLU A 201 2.35 26.94 6.48
CA GLU A 201 3.51 26.66 7.33
C GLU A 201 4.83 26.74 6.55
N ARG A 202 4.87 26.20 5.33
CA ARG A 202 6.03 26.31 4.43
C ARG A 202 6.33 27.76 4.04
N ILE A 203 5.29 28.56 3.76
CA ILE A 203 5.46 29.99 3.47
C ILE A 203 6.10 30.70 4.67
N LYS A 204 5.59 30.47 5.89
CA LYS A 204 6.16 31.05 7.11
C LYS A 204 7.62 30.64 7.34
N GLN A 205 7.98 29.40 7.01
CA GLN A 205 9.37 28.93 7.11
C GLN A 205 10.28 29.65 6.11
N LEU A 206 9.84 29.81 4.86
CA LEU A 206 10.59 30.53 3.83
C LEU A 206 10.74 32.02 4.16
N GLU A 207 9.69 32.66 4.68
CA GLU A 207 9.74 34.06 5.12
C GLU A 207 10.76 34.27 6.24
N ARG A 208 10.90 33.31 7.19
CA ARG A 208 11.94 33.40 8.24
C ARG A 208 13.35 33.33 7.65
N ILE A 209 13.58 32.41 6.72
CA ILE A 209 14.89 32.26 6.06
C ILE A 209 15.26 33.55 5.31
N LEU A 210 14.32 34.15 4.59
CA LEU A 210 14.53 35.39 3.83
C LEU A 210 14.73 36.65 4.69
N ILE A 211 14.36 36.62 5.96
CA ILE A 211 14.56 37.74 6.92
C ILE A 211 15.88 37.58 7.69
N GLU A 212 16.42 36.36 7.77
CA GLU A 212 17.65 36.03 8.49
C GLU A 212 18.92 36.11 7.59
N ASP A 213 18.75 36.20 6.26
CA ASP A 213 19.80 36.55 5.27
C ASP A 213 19.82 38.06 4.95
#